data_AF-A0A1C3W7Z6-F1
#
_entry.id   AF-A0A1C3W7Z6-F1
#
_cell.length_a   1.000
_cell.length_b   1.000
_cell.length_c   1.000
_cell.angle_alpha   90.00
_cell.angle_beta   90.00
_cell.angle_gamma   90.00
#
_symmetry.space_group_name_H-M   'P 1'
#
loop_
_entity.id
_entity.type
_entity.pdbx_description
1 polymer ?
#
loop_
_entity_poly.entity_id
_entity_poly.type
_entity_poly.pdbx_seq_one_letter_code
_entity_poly.pdbx_strand_id
1 'polypeptide(L)'
;MPLTYQTMSLSPIQNHTFTFPDTISQFAVGISSFYFAFSEDHHVQQISLALTSNQVASTQVSVAVNGVLSDASGNTVDLSKSYVTVVVVAWTGATTTTNLLSAPFSVASGSNNESPPISLPDSFHSILQACMSGFYLAYPQTDHHVLNVNASVGSTANGSDGYITVTANMSDDSGNTAQNPTGTGFLVASSDKMPSFVVVPYTAQDAGQQTIPMGSVKLSDAFVLLTGFQVQFPDNDDHEISNIGAGPNTWVCQSDDTGSKVVSSGVWAWMGNDDGDTQDMSLSSASVIAVGILDQSE
;
A
#
# COMPACT_ATOMS: atom_id res chain seq x y z
N MET A 1 12.74 17.84 12.91
CA MET A 1 12.06 16.72 13.62
C MET A 1 11.99 15.59 12.62
N PRO A 2 12.73 14.49 12.79
CA PRO A 2 12.89 13.58 11.67
C PRO A 2 11.66 12.68 11.53
N LEU A 3 10.94 12.87 10.43
CA LEU A 3 10.24 11.76 9.79
C LEU A 3 11.30 10.71 9.49
N THR A 4 11.05 9.48 9.90
CA THR A 4 11.93 8.36 9.63
C THR A 4 11.09 7.16 9.25
N TYR A 5 11.72 6.16 8.65
CA TYR A 5 11.04 4.94 8.26
C TYR A 5 11.97 3.75 8.41
N GLN A 6 11.37 2.57 8.50
CA GLN A 6 12.05 1.30 8.29
C GLN A 6 11.25 0.46 7.31
N THR A 7 11.95 -0.38 6.56
CA THR A 7 11.33 -1.29 5.61
C THR A 7 11.86 -2.71 5.79
N MET A 8 10.99 -3.69 5.59
CA MET A 8 11.36 -5.09 5.55
C MET A 8 10.43 -5.87 4.64
N SER A 9 10.99 -6.78 3.85
CA SER A 9 10.22 -7.81 3.15
C SER A 9 9.99 -8.98 4.11
N LEU A 10 8.73 -9.31 4.33
CA LEU A 10 8.26 -10.30 5.29
C LEU A 10 7.42 -11.38 4.59
N SER A 11 7.46 -12.61 5.09
CA SER A 11 6.53 -13.64 4.63
C SER A 11 5.08 -13.29 5.04
N PRO A 12 4.02 -13.70 4.29
CA PRO A 12 2.64 -13.28 4.52
C PRO A 12 2.03 -13.57 5.90
N ILE A 13 2.69 -14.32 6.77
CA ILE A 13 2.22 -14.60 8.14
C ILE A 13 3.26 -14.24 9.22
N GLN A 14 4.26 -13.45 8.84
CA GLN A 14 5.41 -13.16 9.69
C GLN A 14 5.15 -11.93 10.57
N ASN A 15 5.65 -12.00 11.81
CA ASN A 15 5.72 -10.87 12.73
C ASN A 15 7.14 -10.31 12.77
N HIS A 16 7.28 -8.99 12.85
CA HIS A 16 8.56 -8.32 12.98
C HIS A 16 8.47 -7.09 13.89
N THR A 17 9.52 -6.84 14.68
CA THR A 17 9.64 -5.65 15.52
C THR A 17 10.67 -4.69 14.93
N PHE A 18 10.19 -3.54 14.45
CA PHE A 18 11.01 -2.45 13.96
C PHE A 18 11.48 -1.59 15.14
N THR A 19 12.77 -1.20 15.14
CA THR A 19 13.39 -0.47 16.25
C THR A 19 14.00 0.84 15.77
N PHE A 20 13.42 1.95 16.19
CA PHE A 20 13.87 3.30 15.85
C PHE A 20 14.92 3.81 16.84
N PRO A 21 15.82 4.72 16.42
CA PRO A 21 16.86 5.27 17.30
C PRO A 21 16.28 6.16 18.40
N ASP A 22 15.15 6.81 18.13
CA ASP A 22 14.53 7.82 18.99
C ASP A 22 13.09 7.42 19.38
N THR A 23 12.59 8.02 20.45
CA THR A 23 11.20 7.80 20.92
C THR A 23 10.20 8.15 19.82
N ILE A 24 9.29 7.23 19.54
CA ILE A 24 8.23 7.36 18.55
C ILE A 24 7.07 8.15 19.17
N SER A 25 6.70 9.25 18.54
CA SER A 25 5.57 10.10 18.94
C SER A 25 4.30 9.80 18.15
N GLN A 26 4.45 9.40 16.89
CA GLN A 26 3.38 8.91 16.02
C GLN A 26 3.98 7.88 15.05
N PHE A 27 3.21 6.89 14.63
CA PHE A 27 3.62 5.95 13.59
C PHE A 27 2.43 5.50 12.76
N ALA A 28 2.72 5.04 11.56
CA ALA A 28 1.80 4.30 10.72
C ALA A 28 2.54 3.19 9.98
N VAL A 29 1.79 2.19 9.53
CA VAL A 29 2.34 1.01 8.87
C VAL A 29 1.62 0.82 7.55
N GLY A 30 2.38 0.80 6.46
CA GLY A 30 1.84 0.65 5.12
C GLY A 30 2.54 -0.45 4.33
N ILE A 31 1.95 -0.73 3.17
CA ILE A 31 2.44 -1.71 2.20
C ILE A 31 3.18 -0.93 1.13
N SER A 32 4.41 -1.33 0.79
CA SER A 32 5.08 -0.85 -0.42
C SER A 32 4.78 -1.75 -1.61
N SER A 33 4.91 -3.06 -1.40
CA SER A 33 4.61 -4.10 -2.39
C SER A 33 4.13 -5.38 -1.73
N PHE A 34 3.41 -6.22 -2.47
CA PHE A 34 3.11 -7.58 -2.08
C PHE A 34 3.16 -8.51 -3.29
N TYR A 35 3.43 -9.79 -3.03
CA TYR A 35 3.37 -10.88 -3.99
C TYR A 35 2.80 -12.09 -3.25
N PHE A 36 1.68 -12.62 -3.70
CA PHE A 36 1.12 -13.88 -3.23
C PHE A 36 1.14 -14.87 -4.38
N ALA A 37 1.55 -16.10 -4.09
CA ALA A 37 1.47 -17.20 -5.01
C ALA A 37 0.97 -18.46 -4.34
N PHE A 38 0.38 -19.33 -5.13
CA PHE A 38 0.15 -20.72 -4.80
C PHE A 38 1.37 -21.59 -5.19
N SER A 39 1.30 -22.88 -4.86
CA SER A 39 2.26 -23.87 -5.35
C SER A 39 2.09 -24.16 -6.84
N GLU A 40 0.84 -24.14 -7.32
CA GLU A 40 0.33 -24.39 -8.68
C GLU A 40 -0.92 -23.52 -8.91
N ASP A 41 -1.50 -23.53 -10.12
CA ASP A 41 -2.74 -22.80 -10.41
C ASP A 41 -3.94 -23.29 -9.59
N HIS A 42 -4.75 -22.34 -9.12
CA HIS A 42 -6.02 -22.63 -8.48
C HIS A 42 -7.08 -21.57 -8.80
N HIS A 43 -8.35 -21.97 -8.63
CA HIS A 43 -9.43 -21.04 -8.37
C HIS A 43 -9.13 -20.22 -7.10
N VAL A 44 -9.79 -19.07 -6.97
CA VAL A 44 -9.65 -18.19 -5.81
C VAL A 44 -10.97 -18.06 -5.09
N GLN A 45 -10.93 -18.24 -3.77
CA GLN A 45 -12.01 -17.85 -2.87
C GLN A 45 -11.69 -16.52 -2.19
N GLN A 46 -10.45 -16.30 -1.73
CA GLN A 46 -10.06 -15.12 -0.98
C GLN A 46 -8.67 -14.61 -1.38
N ILE A 47 -8.57 -13.29 -1.52
CA ILE A 47 -7.31 -12.54 -1.58
C ILE A 47 -7.40 -11.41 -0.54
N SER A 48 -6.55 -11.44 0.48
CA SER A 48 -6.53 -10.39 1.48
C SER A 48 -5.15 -10.15 2.05
N LEU A 49 -4.90 -8.93 2.49
CA LEU A 49 -3.71 -8.55 3.24
C LEU A 49 -4.14 -7.61 4.35
N ALA A 50 -3.75 -7.89 5.59
CA ALA A 50 -3.92 -6.99 6.72
C ALA A 50 -2.63 -6.85 7.52
N LEU A 51 -2.18 -5.61 7.70
CA LEU A 51 -1.13 -5.27 8.65
C LEU A 51 -1.78 -4.88 9.97
N THR A 52 -1.41 -5.58 11.05
CA THR A 52 -1.72 -5.14 12.41
C THR A 52 -0.45 -4.70 13.10
N SER A 53 -0.54 -3.66 13.92
CA SER A 53 0.65 -3.06 14.52
C SER A 53 0.39 -2.55 15.92
N ASN A 54 1.40 -2.66 16.78
CA ASN A 54 1.36 -2.13 18.14
C ASN A 54 2.73 -1.54 18.51
N GLN A 55 2.73 -0.40 19.18
CA GLN A 55 3.95 0.14 19.78
C GLN A 55 4.25 -0.63 21.07
N VAL A 56 5.23 -1.53 21.01
CA VAL A 56 5.58 -2.44 22.12
C VAL A 56 6.59 -1.83 23.09
N ALA A 57 7.31 -0.78 22.67
CA ALA A 57 8.16 0.05 23.52
C ALA A 57 8.24 1.48 22.95
N SER A 58 8.83 2.43 23.69
CA SER A 58 8.93 3.83 23.26
C SER A 58 9.63 4.01 21.90
N THR A 59 10.50 3.08 21.52
CA THR A 59 11.27 3.09 20.26
C THR A 59 10.94 1.91 19.35
N GLN A 60 9.91 1.11 19.65
CA GLN A 60 9.65 -0.15 18.95
C GLN A 60 8.20 -0.32 18.52
N VAL A 61 8.02 -0.70 17.26
CA VAL A 61 6.72 -1.05 16.67
C VAL A 61 6.78 -2.50 16.23
N SER A 62 5.90 -3.33 16.79
CA SER A 62 5.66 -4.69 16.31
C SER A 62 4.60 -4.64 15.22
N VAL A 63 4.86 -5.33 14.11
CA VAL A 63 3.94 -5.50 12.98
C VAL A 63 3.73 -6.98 12.73
N ALA A 64 2.47 -7.37 12.53
CA ALA A 64 2.08 -8.70 12.07
C ALA A 64 1.46 -8.59 10.68
N VAL A 65 2.01 -9.38 9.74
CA VAL A 65 1.46 -9.53 8.39
C VAL A 65 0.44 -10.66 8.40
N ASN A 66 -0.74 -10.42 7.83
CA ASN A 66 -1.77 -11.43 7.63
C ASN A 66 -2.22 -11.40 6.17
N GLY A 67 -1.45 -12.07 5.31
CA GLY A 67 -1.76 -12.28 3.90
C GLY A 67 -2.45 -13.63 3.70
N VAL A 68 -3.49 -13.63 2.87
CA VAL A 68 -4.26 -14.81 2.49
C VAL A 68 -4.44 -14.79 0.98
N LEU A 69 -4.10 -15.92 0.37
CA LEU A 69 -4.53 -16.34 -0.95
C LEU A 69 -5.02 -17.77 -0.75
N SER A 70 -6.28 -18.06 -1.04
CA SER A 70 -6.86 -19.39 -0.79
C SER A 70 -8.00 -19.73 -1.72
N ASP A 71 -8.22 -21.02 -1.93
CA ASP A 71 -9.34 -21.61 -2.65
C ASP A 71 -10.35 -22.29 -1.69
N ALA A 72 -11.42 -22.89 -2.21
CA ALA A 72 -12.41 -23.58 -1.40
C ALA A 72 -12.00 -25.03 -1.02
N SER A 73 -10.95 -25.56 -1.66
CA SER A 73 -10.42 -26.91 -1.45
C SER A 73 -9.35 -26.98 -0.34
N GLY A 74 -8.95 -25.82 0.20
CA GLY A 74 -7.99 -25.71 1.30
C GLY A 74 -6.55 -25.45 0.84
N ASN A 75 -6.34 -25.17 -0.44
CA ASN A 75 -5.06 -24.68 -0.93
C ASN A 75 -4.87 -23.23 -0.47
N THR A 76 -3.65 -22.90 -0.06
CA THR A 76 -3.33 -21.59 0.52
C THR A 76 -2.02 -21.06 -0.03
N VAL A 77 -1.78 -19.78 0.20
CA VAL A 77 -0.55 -19.06 -0.12
C VAL A 77 0.72 -19.88 0.20
N ASP A 78 1.58 -20.03 -0.80
CA ASP A 78 2.92 -20.57 -0.66
C ASP A 78 3.82 -19.49 -0.04
N LEU A 79 4.09 -19.65 1.25
CA LEU A 79 4.89 -18.73 2.04
C LEU A 79 6.34 -18.59 1.57
N SER A 80 6.86 -19.57 0.82
CA SER A 80 8.24 -19.56 0.31
C SER A 80 8.40 -18.74 -0.97
N LYS A 81 7.31 -18.57 -1.73
CA LYS A 81 7.24 -17.76 -2.95
C LYS A 81 6.66 -16.37 -2.70
N SER A 82 6.02 -16.17 -1.55
CA SER A 82 5.22 -14.98 -1.25
C SER A 82 5.92 -14.01 -0.30
N TYR A 83 5.64 -12.72 -0.46
CA TYR A 83 6.17 -11.68 0.41
C TYR A 83 5.26 -10.46 0.50
N VAL A 84 5.48 -9.66 1.55
CA VAL A 84 4.94 -8.32 1.73
C VAL A 84 6.07 -7.40 2.17
N THR A 85 6.33 -6.37 1.39
CA THR A 85 7.26 -5.30 1.77
C THR A 85 6.52 -4.28 2.62
N VAL A 86 6.78 -4.34 3.92
CA VAL A 86 6.20 -3.45 4.91
C VAL A 86 7.07 -2.20 5.06
N VAL A 87 6.44 -1.05 5.24
CA VAL A 87 7.08 0.20 5.61
C VAL A 87 6.44 0.72 6.90
N VAL A 88 7.23 0.85 7.96
CA VAL A 88 6.84 1.55 9.18
C VAL A 88 7.36 2.96 9.09
N VAL A 89 6.46 3.94 9.08
CA VAL A 89 6.76 5.36 9.08
C VAL A 89 6.57 5.90 10.49
N ALA A 90 7.51 6.67 11.00
CA ALA A 90 7.44 7.22 12.35
C ALA A 90 7.88 8.68 12.40
N TRP A 91 7.14 9.47 13.18
CA TRP A 91 7.65 10.71 13.73
C TRP A 91 8.37 10.37 15.04
N THR A 92 9.63 10.78 15.15
CA THR A 92 10.45 10.52 16.34
C THR A 92 10.88 11.81 17.04
N GLY A 93 11.13 11.72 18.34
CA GLY A 93 11.44 12.86 19.21
C GLY A 93 10.17 13.57 19.71
N ALA A 94 10.18 14.90 19.65
CA ALA A 94 9.06 15.71 20.15
C ALA A 94 7.78 15.53 19.30
N THR A 95 6.62 15.65 19.94
CA THR A 95 5.32 15.67 19.26
C THR A 95 5.20 16.89 18.35
N THR A 96 4.75 16.67 17.11
CA THR A 96 4.38 17.74 16.18
C THR A 96 2.87 18.03 16.26
N THR A 97 2.50 19.30 16.09
CA THR A 97 1.10 19.74 16.00
C THR A 97 0.67 20.06 14.57
N THR A 98 1.58 19.93 13.58
CA THR A 98 1.32 20.27 12.17
C THR A 98 1.33 19.06 11.26
N ASN A 99 1.74 17.89 11.73
CA ASN A 99 1.74 16.66 10.95
C ASN A 99 0.96 15.55 11.65
N LEU A 100 0.42 14.64 10.84
CA LEU A 100 -0.34 13.49 11.28
C LEU A 100 0.11 12.24 10.53
N LEU A 101 0.35 11.17 11.28
CA LEU A 101 0.24 9.78 10.82
C LEU A 101 -0.95 9.18 11.57
N SER A 102 -2.06 8.95 10.88
CA SER A 102 -3.27 8.44 11.54
C SER A 102 -3.14 6.96 11.87
N ALA A 103 -3.96 6.48 12.81
CA ALA A 103 -4.25 5.05 12.90
C ALA A 103 -4.90 4.56 11.60
N PRO A 104 -4.73 3.27 11.25
CA PRO A 104 -5.39 2.72 10.08
C PRO A 104 -6.89 2.49 10.33
N PHE A 105 -7.71 2.67 9.31
CA PHE A 105 -9.13 2.34 9.32
C PHE A 105 -9.47 1.40 8.17
N SER A 106 -10.24 0.35 8.47
CA SER A 106 -10.87 -0.51 7.45
C SER A 106 -12.20 0.11 7.04
N VAL A 107 -12.39 0.31 5.74
CA VAL A 107 -13.58 0.91 5.14
C VAL A 107 -14.12 -0.05 4.10
N ALA A 108 -15.44 -0.30 4.13
CA ALA A 108 -16.10 -1.08 3.11
C ALA A 108 -16.11 -0.31 1.78
N SER A 109 -15.84 -1.01 0.67
CA SER A 109 -15.98 -0.44 -0.67
C SER A 109 -17.41 0.04 -0.90
N GLY A 110 -17.58 1.19 -1.55
CA GLY A 110 -18.88 1.75 -1.87
C GLY A 110 -18.86 3.26 -2.01
N SER A 111 -19.76 3.80 -2.82
CA SER A 111 -19.75 5.22 -3.25
C SER A 111 -19.95 6.26 -2.14
N ASN A 112 -20.42 5.86 -0.96
CA ASN A 112 -20.63 6.76 0.19
C ASN A 112 -19.99 6.23 1.48
N ASN A 113 -19.10 5.26 1.37
CA ASN A 113 -18.42 4.70 2.53
C ASN A 113 -17.09 5.42 2.74
N GLU A 114 -16.91 5.93 3.95
CA GLU A 114 -15.67 6.53 4.40
C GLU A 114 -15.38 6.08 5.83
N SER A 115 -14.14 6.27 6.28
CA SER A 115 -13.78 6.06 7.68
C SER A 115 -14.58 6.98 8.61
N PRO A 116 -14.62 6.72 9.93
CA PRO A 116 -14.91 7.77 10.89
C PRO A 116 -13.99 8.99 10.67
N PRO A 117 -14.42 10.20 11.08
CA PRO A 117 -13.62 11.40 10.93
C PRO A 117 -12.29 11.27 11.69
N ILE A 118 -11.21 11.64 11.02
CA ILE A 118 -9.85 11.66 11.54
C ILE A 118 -9.47 13.13 11.76
N SER A 119 -9.16 13.50 13.01
CA SER A 119 -8.79 14.88 13.33
C SER A 119 -7.48 15.27 12.65
N LEU A 120 -7.56 16.18 11.68
CA LEU A 120 -6.42 16.74 10.98
C LEU A 120 -5.80 17.88 11.80
N PRO A 121 -4.50 18.19 11.60
CA PRO A 121 -3.82 19.24 12.36
C PRO A 121 -4.44 20.64 12.26
N ASP A 122 -5.01 20.98 11.10
CA ASP A 122 -5.72 22.25 10.84
C ASP A 122 -6.81 21.98 9.77
N SER A 123 -7.46 23.01 9.27
CA SER A 123 -8.35 23.02 8.09
C SER A 123 -7.62 23.25 6.77
N PHE A 124 -6.39 23.76 6.82
CA PHE A 124 -5.48 23.86 5.68
C PHE A 124 -4.56 22.63 5.65
N HIS A 125 -4.48 21.99 4.49
CA HIS A 125 -3.69 20.78 4.27
C HIS A 125 -2.74 21.00 3.10
N SER A 126 -1.44 21.13 3.36
CA SER A 126 -0.42 21.11 2.30
C SER A 126 -0.17 19.70 1.79
N ILE A 127 -0.39 18.70 2.65
CA ILE A 127 -0.33 17.28 2.34
C ILE A 127 -1.57 16.62 2.95
N LEU A 128 -2.28 15.84 2.16
CA LEU A 128 -3.35 14.95 2.61
C LEU A 128 -3.39 13.75 1.66
N GLN A 129 -2.92 12.61 2.13
CA GLN A 129 -2.79 11.40 1.31
C GLN A 129 -3.14 10.16 2.12
N ALA A 130 -3.96 9.27 1.56
CA ALA A 130 -4.17 7.93 2.10
C ALA A 130 -3.13 6.95 1.55
N CYS A 131 -2.69 6.03 2.41
CA CYS A 131 -1.76 4.95 2.09
C CYS A 131 -2.34 3.61 2.53
N MET A 132 -2.10 2.54 1.77
CA MET A 132 -2.70 1.23 2.02
C MET A 132 -1.96 0.48 3.12
N SER A 133 -2.72 -0.08 4.06
CA SER A 133 -2.29 -1.03 5.10
C SER A 133 -2.94 -2.41 4.95
N GLY A 134 -3.90 -2.55 4.03
CA GLY A 134 -4.54 -3.82 3.74
C GLY A 134 -5.73 -3.73 2.79
N PHE A 135 -6.26 -4.89 2.44
CA PHE A 135 -7.47 -5.08 1.65
C PHE A 135 -8.07 -6.46 1.93
N TYR A 136 -9.36 -6.62 1.68
CA TYR A 136 -10.07 -7.88 1.81
C TYR A 136 -11.02 -8.08 0.63
N LEU A 137 -10.83 -9.17 -0.10
CA LEU A 137 -11.62 -9.56 -1.27
C LEU A 137 -11.93 -11.04 -1.13
N ALA A 138 -13.21 -11.42 -1.09
CA ALA A 138 -13.60 -12.82 -0.98
C ALA A 138 -14.93 -13.11 -1.70
N TYR A 139 -14.96 -14.19 -2.47
CA TYR A 139 -16.20 -14.81 -2.89
C TYR A 139 -16.87 -15.51 -1.70
N PRO A 140 -18.20 -15.47 -1.59
CA PRO A 140 -18.90 -15.80 -0.34
C PRO A 140 -19.06 -17.30 -0.05
N GLN A 141 -18.96 -18.18 -1.05
CA GLN A 141 -19.38 -19.59 -0.90
C GLN A 141 -18.47 -20.59 -1.61
N THR A 142 -18.05 -20.27 -2.83
CA THR A 142 -17.18 -21.09 -3.66
C THR A 142 -15.98 -20.28 -4.11
N ASP A 143 -14.95 -20.97 -4.58
CA ASP A 143 -13.90 -20.35 -5.35
C ASP A 143 -14.36 -20.15 -6.80
N HIS A 144 -13.68 -19.24 -7.50
CA HIS A 144 -13.95 -18.88 -8.88
C HIS A 144 -12.63 -18.68 -9.60
N HIS A 145 -12.66 -18.75 -10.92
CA HIS A 145 -11.65 -18.06 -11.71
C HIS A 145 -11.66 -16.56 -11.40
N VAL A 146 -10.58 -15.87 -11.77
CA VAL A 146 -10.41 -14.44 -11.55
C VAL A 146 -10.19 -13.76 -12.89
N LEU A 147 -11.02 -12.78 -13.20
CA LEU A 147 -10.82 -11.87 -14.33
C LEU A 147 -10.11 -10.59 -13.87
N ASN A 148 -10.58 -9.99 -12.78
CA ASN A 148 -10.14 -8.66 -12.34
C ASN A 148 -10.07 -8.56 -10.82
N VAL A 149 -9.04 -7.87 -10.33
CA VAL A 149 -8.83 -7.54 -8.92
C VAL A 149 -8.41 -6.08 -8.81
N ASN A 150 -9.08 -5.31 -7.96
CA ASN A 150 -8.63 -3.97 -7.59
C ASN A 150 -8.84 -3.69 -6.11
N ALA A 151 -7.93 -2.88 -5.57
CA ALA A 151 -8.08 -2.26 -4.25
C ALA A 151 -7.33 -0.93 -4.26
N SER A 152 -7.93 0.11 -3.70
CA SER A 152 -7.30 1.42 -3.52
C SER A 152 -7.87 2.15 -2.32
N VAL A 153 -7.04 3.03 -1.75
CA VAL A 153 -7.42 3.97 -0.70
C VAL A 153 -7.24 5.39 -1.22
N GLY A 154 -8.20 6.25 -0.88
CA GLY A 154 -8.17 7.67 -1.15
C GLY A 154 -8.36 8.48 0.13
N SER A 155 -8.17 9.79 0.02
CA SER A 155 -8.38 10.72 1.13
C SER A 155 -9.29 11.87 0.72
N THR A 156 -10.18 12.27 1.62
CA THR A 156 -11.01 13.48 1.51
C THR A 156 -10.93 14.25 2.83
N ALA A 157 -11.35 15.51 2.82
CA ALA A 157 -11.44 16.31 4.04
C ALA A 157 -12.62 17.28 4.01
N ASN A 158 -13.14 17.59 5.18
CA ASN A 158 -14.13 18.62 5.43
C ASN A 158 -13.68 19.47 6.62
N GLY A 159 -13.08 20.63 6.35
CA GLY A 159 -12.42 21.44 7.37
C GLY A 159 -11.26 20.66 8.01
N SER A 160 -11.33 20.46 9.31
CA SER A 160 -10.31 19.74 10.10
C SER A 160 -10.61 18.25 10.30
N ASP A 161 -11.63 17.73 9.62
CA ASP A 161 -11.93 16.29 9.60
C ASP A 161 -11.44 15.70 8.28
N GLY A 162 -10.59 14.68 8.36
CA GLY A 162 -10.12 13.88 7.24
C GLY A 162 -10.80 12.53 7.20
N TYR A 163 -10.86 11.93 6.03
CA TYR A 163 -11.51 10.65 5.81
C TYR A 163 -10.71 9.79 4.85
N ILE A 164 -10.77 8.48 5.04
CA ILE A 164 -10.25 7.48 4.12
C ILE A 164 -11.42 6.95 3.30
N THR A 165 -11.27 6.95 1.98
CA THR A 165 -12.21 6.34 1.02
C THR A 165 -11.59 5.08 0.43
N VAL A 166 -12.43 4.14 -0.01
CA VAL A 166 -11.98 2.85 -0.55
C VAL A 166 -12.72 2.51 -1.84
N THR A 167 -11.96 1.99 -2.80
CA THR A 167 -12.51 1.17 -3.89
C THR A 167 -11.86 -0.19 -3.83
N ALA A 168 -12.65 -1.25 -3.76
CA ALA A 168 -12.16 -2.63 -3.77
C ALA A 168 -13.17 -3.54 -4.48
N ASN A 169 -12.67 -4.44 -5.33
CA ASN A 169 -13.44 -5.40 -6.11
C ASN A 169 -12.57 -6.60 -6.53
N MET A 170 -13.21 -7.77 -6.64
CA MET A 170 -12.67 -8.94 -7.32
C MET A 170 -13.83 -9.56 -8.08
N SER A 171 -13.63 -9.96 -9.34
CA SER A 171 -14.70 -10.50 -10.18
C SER A 171 -14.19 -11.54 -11.17
N ASP A 172 -15.09 -12.44 -11.55
CA ASP A 172 -14.91 -13.43 -12.62
C ASP A 172 -15.64 -12.97 -13.90
N ASP A 173 -15.62 -13.76 -14.97
CA ASP A 173 -16.24 -13.42 -16.27
C ASP A 173 -17.77 -13.60 -16.26
N SER A 174 -18.24 -14.42 -15.33
CA SER A 174 -19.60 -14.92 -15.19
C SER A 174 -20.48 -14.04 -14.29
N GLY A 175 -19.92 -12.91 -13.82
CA GLY A 175 -20.61 -11.90 -13.02
C GLY A 175 -20.61 -12.18 -11.52
N ASN A 176 -19.83 -13.15 -11.04
CA ASN A 176 -19.58 -13.33 -9.62
C ASN A 176 -18.58 -12.28 -9.15
N THR A 177 -18.83 -11.72 -7.96
CA THR A 177 -17.98 -10.68 -7.38
C THR A 177 -17.71 -10.95 -5.90
N ALA A 178 -16.60 -10.41 -5.40
CA ALA A 178 -16.32 -10.37 -3.98
C ALA A 178 -17.48 -9.73 -3.21
N GLN A 179 -17.77 -10.30 -2.04
CA GLN A 179 -18.80 -9.82 -1.12
C GLN A 179 -18.17 -9.02 0.01
N ASN A 180 -18.78 -7.87 0.32
CA ASN A 180 -18.30 -6.92 1.32
C ASN A 180 -16.81 -6.58 1.21
N PRO A 181 -16.29 -6.25 0.01
CA PRO A 181 -14.87 -5.96 -0.14
C PRO A 181 -14.48 -4.72 0.67
N THR A 182 -13.30 -4.75 1.30
CA THR A 182 -12.79 -3.64 2.12
C THR A 182 -11.38 -3.27 1.74
N GLY A 183 -11.01 -2.04 2.10
CA GLY A 183 -9.65 -1.52 2.05
C GLY A 183 -9.30 -0.97 3.43
N THR A 184 -8.05 -1.12 3.82
CA THR A 184 -7.52 -0.53 5.05
C THR A 184 -6.41 0.45 4.68
N GLY A 185 -6.49 1.65 5.20
CA GLY A 185 -5.44 2.65 5.00
C GLY A 185 -5.26 3.57 6.19
N PHE A 186 -4.28 4.44 6.10
CA PHE A 186 -4.01 5.52 7.05
C PHE A 186 -3.76 6.83 6.29
N LEU A 187 -3.90 7.96 6.98
CA LEU A 187 -3.60 9.28 6.44
C LEU A 187 -2.19 9.72 6.83
N VAL A 188 -1.47 10.25 5.84
CA VAL A 188 -0.33 11.15 6.01
C VAL A 188 -0.83 12.55 5.72
N ALA A 189 -0.75 13.44 6.71
CA ALA A 189 -1.17 14.83 6.53
C ALA A 189 -0.18 15.83 7.12
N SER A 190 -0.16 17.02 6.53
CA SER A 190 0.55 18.18 7.04
C SER A 190 -0.26 19.45 6.81
N SER A 191 -0.32 20.31 7.82
CA SER A 191 -0.80 21.69 7.72
C SER A 191 0.34 22.71 7.62
N ASP A 192 1.60 22.25 7.63
CA ASP A 192 2.76 23.11 7.48
C ASP A 192 2.82 23.66 6.04
N LYS A 193 3.10 24.95 5.87
CA LYS A 193 3.26 25.57 4.54
C LYS A 193 4.53 25.10 3.85
N MET A 194 5.53 24.67 4.64
CA MET A 194 6.81 24.16 4.16
C MET A 194 7.12 22.86 4.93
N PRO A 195 6.37 21.78 4.65
CA PRO A 195 6.56 20.53 5.36
C PRO A 195 7.98 20.01 5.18
N SER A 196 8.52 19.35 6.22
CA SER A 196 9.84 18.72 6.19
C SER A 196 9.94 17.48 5.28
N PHE A 197 8.92 17.23 4.47
CA PHE A 197 8.82 16.10 3.54
C PHE A 197 7.94 16.48 2.35
N VAL A 198 8.13 15.79 1.23
CA VAL A 198 7.36 15.97 -0.01
C VAL A 198 6.68 14.66 -0.35
N VAL A 199 5.43 14.73 -0.83
CA VAL A 199 4.66 13.57 -1.28
C VAL A 199 4.36 13.73 -2.76
N VAL A 200 4.74 12.72 -3.56
CA VAL A 200 4.47 12.68 -5.00
C VAL A 200 3.68 11.42 -5.32
N PRO A 201 2.40 11.53 -5.74
CA PRO A 201 1.64 10.39 -6.24
C PRO A 201 2.19 9.94 -7.60
N TYR A 202 2.17 8.64 -7.86
CA TYR A 202 2.67 8.06 -9.10
C TYR A 202 1.91 6.78 -9.43
N THR A 203 1.48 6.63 -10.68
CA THR A 203 0.78 5.44 -11.18
C THR A 203 1.45 4.98 -12.47
N ALA A 204 1.71 3.68 -12.58
CA ALA A 204 2.24 3.07 -13.79
C ALA A 204 1.87 1.60 -13.90
N GLN A 205 2.18 1.02 -15.06
CA GLN A 205 2.11 -0.41 -15.35
C GLN A 205 3.37 -0.81 -16.12
N ASP A 206 4.50 -0.79 -15.42
CA ASP A 206 5.79 -1.12 -16.00
C ASP A 206 6.69 -1.83 -14.96
N ALA A 207 7.14 -3.04 -15.32
CA ALA A 207 8.05 -3.86 -14.52
C ALA A 207 9.50 -3.37 -14.60
N GLY A 208 9.82 -2.50 -15.57
CA GLY A 208 11.12 -1.86 -15.72
C GLY A 208 11.31 -0.70 -14.76
N GLN A 209 12.57 -0.26 -14.62
CA GLN A 209 12.93 0.82 -13.71
C GLN A 209 12.11 2.10 -13.96
N GLN A 210 11.43 2.60 -12.92
CA GLN A 210 10.67 3.85 -12.98
C GLN A 210 11.41 4.99 -12.27
N THR A 211 11.17 6.22 -12.73
CA THR A 211 11.69 7.44 -12.09
C THR A 211 10.52 8.31 -11.67
N ILE A 212 10.41 8.54 -10.36
CA ILE A 212 9.41 9.42 -9.76
C ILE A 212 10.11 10.76 -9.45
N PRO A 213 9.83 11.84 -10.20
CA PRO A 213 10.47 13.13 -9.96
C PRO A 213 9.95 13.73 -8.64
N MET A 214 10.87 14.13 -7.76
CA MET A 214 10.56 14.74 -6.45
C MET A 214 10.74 16.26 -6.42
N GLY A 215 10.99 16.87 -7.59
CA GLY A 215 11.21 18.30 -7.74
C GLY A 215 12.66 18.73 -7.46
N SER A 216 12.88 20.04 -7.33
CA SER A 216 14.21 20.65 -7.18
C SER A 216 14.69 20.72 -5.72
N VAL A 217 14.06 19.99 -4.81
CA VAL A 217 14.48 19.94 -3.39
C VAL A 217 15.57 18.90 -3.20
N LYS A 218 16.44 19.09 -2.20
CA LYS A 218 17.36 18.04 -1.76
C LYS A 218 16.67 17.13 -0.76
N LEU A 219 16.79 15.83 -0.99
CA LEU A 219 16.24 14.80 -0.12
C LEU A 219 17.38 14.05 0.56
N SER A 220 17.20 13.79 1.86
CA SER A 220 18.10 12.92 2.63
C SER A 220 17.77 11.45 2.43
N ASP A 221 16.49 11.13 2.21
CA ASP A 221 16.01 9.77 1.98
C ASP A 221 14.58 9.80 1.40
N ALA A 222 14.05 8.65 0.97
CA ALA A 222 12.68 8.50 0.53
C ALA A 222 12.15 7.07 0.71
N PHE A 223 10.83 6.95 0.88
CA PHE A 223 10.12 5.67 0.89
C PHE A 223 8.92 5.68 -0.04
N VAL A 224 8.48 4.49 -0.45
CA VAL A 224 7.33 4.32 -1.35
C VAL A 224 6.25 3.49 -0.67
N LEU A 225 4.99 3.95 -0.78
CA LEU A 225 3.81 3.29 -0.24
C LEU A 225 2.77 3.08 -1.33
N LEU A 226 2.15 1.91 -1.37
CA LEU A 226 1.04 1.60 -2.22
C LEU A 226 -0.19 2.40 -1.78
N THR A 227 -0.90 2.99 -2.75
CA THR A 227 -2.20 3.61 -2.56
C THR A 227 -3.30 2.82 -3.27
N GLY A 228 -2.94 2.02 -4.28
CA GLY A 228 -3.87 1.09 -4.89
C GLY A 228 -3.23 0.25 -5.99
N PHE A 229 -4.00 -0.71 -6.48
CA PHE A 229 -3.67 -1.52 -7.65
C PHE A 229 -4.95 -1.95 -8.37
N GLN A 230 -4.80 -2.22 -9.65
CA GLN A 230 -5.78 -2.90 -10.48
C GLN A 230 -5.04 -3.89 -11.38
N VAL A 231 -5.55 -5.10 -11.49
CA VAL A 231 -4.99 -6.13 -12.37
C VAL A 231 -6.11 -6.91 -13.02
N GLN A 232 -6.00 -7.13 -14.32
CA GLN A 232 -7.04 -7.77 -15.13
C GLN A 232 -6.43 -8.57 -16.28
N PHE A 233 -7.02 -9.70 -16.67
CA PHE A 233 -6.65 -10.44 -17.88
C PHE A 233 -7.19 -9.78 -19.19
N PRO A 234 -6.48 -9.90 -20.32
CA PRO A 234 -6.74 -9.13 -21.54
C PRO A 234 -7.95 -9.57 -22.38
N ASP A 235 -8.37 -10.82 -22.24
CA ASP A 235 -9.36 -11.47 -23.10
C ASP A 235 -10.82 -11.27 -22.64
N ASN A 236 -11.02 -10.59 -21.51
CA ASN A 236 -12.30 -10.57 -20.79
C ASN A 236 -12.78 -11.96 -20.39
N ASP A 237 -11.86 -12.92 -20.28
CA ASP A 237 -12.09 -14.24 -19.75
C ASP A 237 -11.45 -14.32 -18.37
N ASP A 238 -11.99 -15.18 -17.53
CA ASP A 238 -11.43 -15.43 -16.21
C ASP A 238 -10.49 -16.64 -16.25
N HIS A 239 -9.49 -16.61 -15.37
CA HIS A 239 -8.49 -17.67 -15.32
C HIS A 239 -8.31 -18.15 -13.88
N GLU A 240 -7.84 -19.38 -13.73
CA GLU A 240 -7.12 -19.75 -12.52
C GLU A 240 -5.92 -18.82 -12.35
N ILE A 241 -5.42 -18.66 -11.12
CA ILE A 241 -4.19 -17.87 -10.91
C ILE A 241 -3.19 -18.69 -10.10
N SER A 242 -1.92 -18.61 -10.47
CA SER A 242 -0.80 -19.07 -9.63
C SER A 242 -0.25 -17.93 -8.78
N ASN A 243 -0.40 -16.67 -9.23
CA ASN A 243 0.20 -15.52 -8.55
C ASN A 243 -0.54 -14.20 -8.79
N ILE A 244 -0.38 -13.28 -7.83
CA ILE A 244 -0.87 -11.91 -7.88
C ILE A 244 0.01 -10.99 -7.03
N GLY A 245 0.19 -9.74 -7.45
CA GLY A 245 0.87 -8.75 -6.64
C GLY A 245 0.86 -7.34 -7.22
N ALA A 246 1.40 -6.40 -6.46
CA ALA A 246 1.56 -5.02 -6.89
C ALA A 246 2.67 -4.29 -6.14
N GLY A 247 3.19 -3.23 -6.78
CA GLY A 247 4.11 -2.26 -6.18
C GLY A 247 5.56 -2.37 -6.69
N PRO A 248 6.45 -1.48 -6.22
CA PRO A 248 7.88 -1.58 -6.46
C PRO A 248 8.52 -2.61 -5.54
N ASN A 249 9.39 -3.48 -6.08
CA ASN A 249 10.16 -4.40 -5.23
C ASN A 249 11.26 -3.69 -4.44
N THR A 250 11.87 -2.65 -5.04
CA THR A 250 12.92 -1.84 -4.41
C THR A 250 12.85 -0.40 -4.91
N TRP A 251 13.44 0.51 -4.15
CA TRP A 251 13.64 1.90 -4.56
C TRP A 251 14.92 2.46 -3.96
N VAL A 252 15.40 3.55 -4.57
CA VAL A 252 16.49 4.37 -4.04
C VAL A 252 16.14 5.85 -4.20
N CYS A 253 16.44 6.63 -3.17
CA CYS A 253 16.44 8.09 -3.27
C CYS A 253 17.73 8.53 -3.97
N GLN A 254 17.61 9.39 -4.99
CA GLN A 254 18.74 10.04 -5.63
C GLN A 254 18.51 11.54 -5.59
N SER A 255 19.43 12.25 -4.93
CA SER A 255 19.42 13.70 -4.81
C SER A 255 20.73 14.26 -5.34
N ASP A 256 20.65 15.26 -6.22
CA ASP A 256 21.80 16.01 -6.73
C ASP A 256 21.48 17.51 -6.82
N ASP A 257 22.41 18.31 -7.34
CA ASP A 257 22.24 19.77 -7.43
C ASP A 257 21.15 20.20 -8.44
N THR A 258 20.61 19.28 -9.25
CA THR A 258 19.52 19.53 -10.20
C THR A 258 18.14 19.15 -9.67
N GLY A 259 18.09 18.44 -8.54
CA GLY A 259 16.88 18.05 -7.83
C GLY A 259 16.94 16.64 -7.28
N SER A 260 15.78 16.14 -6.88
CA SER A 260 15.64 14.80 -6.33
C SER A 260 14.68 13.93 -7.12
N LYS A 261 14.90 12.63 -7.08
CA LYS A 261 14.04 11.61 -7.66
C LYS A 261 14.08 10.33 -6.83
N VAL A 262 13.01 9.57 -6.89
CA VAL A 262 12.98 8.18 -6.43
C VAL A 262 13.06 7.28 -7.64
N VAL A 263 14.03 6.38 -7.67
CA VAL A 263 14.20 5.38 -8.73
C VAL A 263 13.74 4.05 -8.17
N SER A 264 12.69 3.46 -8.74
CA SER A 264 12.15 2.15 -8.32
C SER A 264 12.44 1.07 -9.35
N SER A 265 12.44 -0.19 -8.92
CA SER A 265 12.61 -1.36 -9.80
C SER A 265 11.36 -1.73 -10.61
N GLY A 266 10.43 -0.79 -10.79
CA GLY A 266 9.08 -1.04 -11.35
C GLY A 266 8.01 -0.34 -10.54
N VAL A 267 6.89 -0.03 -11.19
CA VAL A 267 5.60 0.29 -10.55
C VAL A 267 4.54 -0.33 -11.44
N TRP A 268 3.99 -1.45 -10.98
CA TRP A 268 3.07 -2.28 -11.75
C TRP A 268 2.30 -3.22 -10.85
N ALA A 269 1.19 -3.73 -11.38
CA ALA A 269 0.44 -4.83 -10.82
C ALA A 269 0.54 -6.04 -11.76
N TRP A 270 0.58 -7.24 -11.20
CA TRP A 270 0.73 -8.47 -11.98
C TRP A 270 -0.19 -9.57 -11.45
N MET A 271 -0.62 -10.44 -12.36
CA MET A 271 -1.45 -11.61 -12.12
C MET A 271 -1.18 -12.58 -13.26
N GLY A 272 -1.07 -13.86 -12.96
CA GLY A 272 -0.85 -14.87 -13.99
C GLY A 272 -1.07 -16.29 -13.48
N ASN A 273 -1.01 -17.21 -14.43
CA ASN A 273 -1.21 -18.64 -14.23
C ASN A 273 -0.03 -19.45 -14.82
N ASP A 274 -0.05 -20.77 -14.66
CA ASP A 274 0.95 -21.72 -15.14
C ASP A 274 0.76 -22.04 -16.65
N ASP A 275 -0.40 -21.73 -17.22
CA ASP A 275 -0.69 -21.82 -18.66
C ASP A 275 -0.06 -20.67 -19.49
N GLY A 276 0.45 -19.64 -18.82
CA GLY A 276 1.18 -18.51 -19.43
C GLY A 276 0.33 -17.28 -19.69
N ASP A 277 -0.92 -17.27 -19.25
CA ASP A 277 -1.77 -16.07 -19.24
C ASP A 277 -1.25 -15.09 -18.19
N THR A 278 -1.21 -13.82 -18.58
CA THR A 278 -0.71 -12.74 -17.74
C THR A 278 -1.61 -11.53 -17.87
N GLN A 279 -1.50 -10.63 -16.91
CA GLN A 279 -2.29 -9.40 -16.88
C GLN A 279 -2.16 -8.56 -18.16
N ASP A 280 -3.25 -7.89 -18.52
CA ASP A 280 -3.29 -6.87 -19.55
C ASP A 280 -2.53 -5.61 -19.10
N MET A 281 -1.51 -5.23 -19.88
CA MET A 281 -0.66 -4.07 -19.58
C MET A 281 -1.35 -2.71 -19.74
N SER A 282 -2.52 -2.66 -20.36
CA SER A 282 -3.33 -1.45 -20.56
C SER A 282 -4.50 -1.31 -19.57
N LEU A 283 -4.94 -2.42 -18.97
CA LEU A 283 -6.02 -2.44 -17.96
C LEU A 283 -5.51 -2.57 -16.53
N SER A 284 -4.25 -2.97 -16.36
CA SER A 284 -3.60 -3.11 -15.06
C SER A 284 -2.78 -1.88 -14.71
N SER A 285 -2.60 -1.61 -13.42
CA SER A 285 -1.70 -0.59 -12.90
C SER A 285 -1.45 -0.76 -11.40
N ALA A 286 -0.33 -0.24 -10.91
CA ALA A 286 -0.15 0.07 -9.50
C ALA A 286 -0.06 1.59 -9.29
N SER A 287 -0.68 2.04 -8.21
CA SER A 287 -0.62 3.43 -7.73
C SER A 287 0.12 3.47 -6.40
N VAL A 288 1.10 4.36 -6.32
CA VAL A 288 1.95 4.57 -5.15
C VAL A 288 2.03 6.05 -4.81
N ILE A 289 2.55 6.34 -3.63
CA ILE A 289 3.15 7.63 -3.31
C ILE A 289 4.64 7.42 -3.03
N ALA A 290 5.47 8.34 -3.52
CA ALA A 290 6.83 8.52 -3.04
C ALA A 290 6.82 9.62 -1.98
N VAL A 291 7.40 9.35 -0.82
CA VAL A 291 7.56 10.31 0.27
C VAL A 291 9.05 10.60 0.44
N GLY A 292 9.45 11.81 0.08
CA GLY A 292 10.83 12.30 0.22
C GLY A 292 11.01 13.05 1.53
N ILE A 293 12.04 12.71 2.30
CA ILE A 293 12.42 13.42 3.53
C ILE A 293 13.41 14.51 3.16
N LEU A 294 13.09 15.78 3.42
CA LEU A 294 13.96 16.89 3.07
C LEU A 294 15.29 16.79 3.83
N ASP A 295 16.39 17.09 3.13
CA ASP A 295 17.67 17.28 3.78
C ASP A 295 17.63 18.60 4.59
N GLN A 296 17.83 18.51 5.90
CA GLN A 296 17.80 19.68 6.79
C GLN A 296 19.20 20.28 7.03
N SER A 297 20.19 19.90 6.21
CA SER A 297 21.57 20.41 6.31
C SER A 297 21.83 21.73 5.57
N GLU A 298 20.78 22.42 5.10
CA GLU A 298 20.85 23.77 4.51
C GLU A 298 20.33 24.88 5.44
#